data_AF-A0A933KRH4-F1
#
_entry.id   AF-A0A933KRH4-F1
#
_cell.length_a   1.000
_cell.length_b   1.000
_cell.length_c   1.000
_cell.angle_alpha   90.00
_cell.angle_beta   90.00
_cell.angle_gamma   90.00
#
_symmetry.space_group_name_H-M   'P 1'
#
loop_
_entity.id
_entity.type
_entity.pdbx_description
1 polymer ?
#
loop_
_entity_poly.entity_id
_entity_poly.type
_entity_poly.pdbx_seq_one_letter_code
_entity_poly.pdbx_strand_id
1 'polypeptide(L)'
;MRPVPALPIIGSFADRLLLADLPDLPPSDRRLAVDFVAHRVDNLPSFTRFGVMVLGFVFRGLLAVPGGFGVAKVLVKLPLPLVAEYPRLIRSLAFAYVWETWPNTTATGAKVAATA
;
A
#
# COMPACT_ATOMS: atom_id res chain seq x y z
N MET A 1 0.60 -21.45 1.94
CA MET A 1 1.02 -20.10 1.52
C MET A 1 2.38 -19.84 2.15
N ARG A 2 3.39 -19.42 1.38
CA ARG A 2 4.71 -19.11 1.96
C ARG A 2 4.56 -17.89 2.89
N PRO A 3 5.21 -17.85 4.06
CA PRO A 3 5.20 -16.67 4.91
C PRO A 3 5.84 -15.50 4.16
N VAL A 4 5.24 -14.31 4.29
CA VAL A 4 5.65 -13.06 3.64
C VAL A 4 6.16 -12.13 4.74
N PRO A 5 7.49 -12.09 5.02
CA PRO A 5 8.06 -11.28 6.09
C PRO A 5 7.66 -9.80 6.04
N ALA A 6 7.46 -9.24 4.85
CA ALA A 6 7.06 -7.84 4.70
C ALA A 6 5.61 -7.56 5.15
N LEU A 7 4.70 -8.53 5.04
CA LEU A 7 3.27 -8.35 5.28
C LEU A 7 2.93 -7.75 6.65
N PRO A 8 3.44 -8.26 7.79
CA PRO A 8 3.18 -7.64 9.09
C PRO A 8 3.70 -6.19 9.14
N ILE A 9 4.77 -5.86 8.43
CA ILE A 9 5.43 -4.56 8.56
C ILE A 9 4.72 -3.49 7.71
N ILE A 10 4.39 -3.81 6.46
CA ILE A 10 3.84 -2.84 5.52
C ILE A 10 2.31 -2.89 5.40
N GLY A 11 1.69 -4.01 5.76
CA GLY A 11 0.30 -4.31 5.42
C GLY A 11 -0.70 -3.29 5.96
N SER A 12 -0.53 -2.85 7.21
CA SER A 12 -1.44 -1.88 7.84
C SER A 12 -1.38 -0.49 7.19
N PHE A 13 -0.18 -0.09 6.73
CA PHE A 13 -0.02 1.17 6.01
C PHE A 13 -0.57 1.07 4.60
N ALA A 14 -0.26 -0.01 3.87
CA ALA A 14 -0.76 -0.24 2.52
C ALA A 14 -2.30 -0.29 2.47
N ASP A 15 -2.94 -0.99 3.41
CA ASP A 15 -4.40 -1.05 3.51
C ASP A 15 -5.02 0.33 3.74
N ARG A 16 -4.49 1.11 4.70
CA ARG A 16 -5.01 2.47 4.96
C ARG A 16 -4.74 3.44 3.82
N LEU A 17 -3.60 3.31 3.14
CA LEU A 17 -3.28 4.12 1.97
C LEU A 17 -4.27 3.83 0.84
N LEU A 18 -4.52 2.55 0.55
CA LEU A 18 -5.49 2.15 -0.47
C LEU A 18 -6.91 2.51 -0.11
N LEU A 19 -7.31 2.43 1.16
CA LEU A 19 -8.62 2.90 1.59
C LEU A 19 -8.78 4.41 1.38
N ALA A 20 -7.71 5.19 1.54
CA ALA A 20 -7.74 6.63 1.33
C ALA A 20 -7.75 7.02 -0.16
N ASP A 21 -7.03 6.27 -1.00
CA ASP A 21 -6.91 6.56 -2.43
C ASP A 21 -8.03 5.91 -3.27
N LEU A 22 -8.54 4.74 -2.83
CA LEU A 22 -9.58 3.93 -3.48
C LEU A 22 -10.70 3.55 -2.48
N PRO A 23 -11.51 4.52 -2.03
CA PRO A 23 -12.50 4.31 -0.97
C PRO A 23 -13.57 3.27 -1.33
N ASP A 24 -13.89 3.10 -2.61
CA ASP A 24 -14.94 2.21 -3.09
C ASP A 24 -14.40 0.81 -3.49
N LEU A 25 -13.10 0.56 -3.29
CA LEU A 25 -12.50 -0.75 -3.54
C LEU A 25 -12.99 -1.76 -2.49
N PRO A 26 -13.59 -2.90 -2.89
CA PRO A 26 -14.07 -3.89 -1.94
C PRO A 26 -12.96 -4.38 -0.99
N PRO A 27 -13.25 -4.58 0.30
CA PRO A 27 -12.22 -4.97 1.28
C PRO A 27 -11.49 -6.28 0.94
N SER A 28 -12.15 -7.23 0.27
CA SER A 28 -11.51 -8.46 -0.22
C SER A 28 -10.44 -8.18 -1.26
N ASP A 29 -10.72 -7.28 -2.18
CA ASP A 29 -9.84 -6.93 -3.29
C ASP A 29 -8.66 -6.09 -2.83
N ARG A 30 -8.92 -5.17 -1.89
CA ARG A 30 -7.88 -4.41 -1.22
C ARG A 30 -6.89 -5.32 -0.49
N ARG A 31 -7.37 -6.37 0.19
CA ARG A 31 -6.47 -7.37 0.82
C ARG A 31 -5.58 -8.06 -0.20
N LEU A 32 -6.12 -8.47 -1.35
CA LEU A 32 -5.33 -9.07 -2.42
C LEU A 32 -4.24 -8.12 -2.94
N ALA A 33 -4.57 -6.84 -3.11
CA ALA A 33 -3.58 -5.83 -3.50
C ALA A 33 -2.49 -5.65 -2.44
N VAL A 34 -2.84 -5.62 -1.15
CA VAL A 34 -1.88 -5.54 -0.05
C VAL A 34 -0.96 -6.77 -0.01
N ASP A 35 -1.53 -7.97 -0.18
CA ASP A 35 -0.77 -9.21 -0.23
C ASP A 35 0.20 -9.23 -1.41
N PHE A 36 -0.25 -8.74 -2.58
CA PHE A 36 0.61 -8.59 -3.75
C PHE A 36 1.77 -7.62 -3.48
N VAL A 37 1.50 -6.44 -2.91
CA VAL A 37 2.53 -5.45 -2.57
C VAL A 37 3.56 -6.07 -1.62
N ALA A 38 3.12 -6.77 -0.58
CA ALA A 38 4.02 -7.43 0.37
C ALA A 38 4.91 -8.48 -0.30
N HIS A 39 4.35 -9.32 -1.18
CA HIS A 39 5.14 -10.27 -1.97
C HIS A 39 6.14 -9.58 -2.89
N ARG A 40 5.79 -8.46 -3.51
CA ARG A 40 6.71 -7.71 -4.39
C ARG A 40 7.85 -7.07 -3.59
N VAL A 41 7.55 -6.51 -2.43
CA VAL A 41 8.56 -5.93 -1.52
C VAL A 41 9.56 -6.99 -1.06
N ASP A 42 9.10 -8.20 -0.73
CA ASP A 42 9.98 -9.28 -0.30
C ASP A 42 10.97 -9.74 -1.39
N ASN A 43 10.59 -9.56 -2.66
CA ASN A 43 11.40 -9.89 -3.84
C ASN A 43 12.28 -8.73 -4.35
N LEU A 44 12.28 -7.57 -3.69
CA LEU A 44 13.17 -6.47 -4.05
C LEU A 44 14.64 -6.81 -3.78
N PRO A 45 15.59 -6.15 -4.49
CA PRO A 45 17.01 -6.20 -4.13
C PRO A 45 17.21 -5.87 -2.65
N SER A 46 18.17 -6.55 -2.00
CA SER A 46 18.34 -6.55 -0.54
C SER A 46 18.44 -5.14 0.07
N PHE A 47 19.16 -4.23 -0.57
CA PHE A 47 19.32 -2.84 -0.12
C PHE A 47 17.99 -2.05 -0.18
N THR A 48 17.25 -2.17 -1.28
CA THR A 48 15.95 -1.53 -1.44
C THR A 48 14.93 -2.10 -0.46
N ARG A 49 14.91 -3.44 -0.31
CA ARG A 49 14.05 -4.13 0.66
C ARG A 49 14.32 -3.62 2.07
N PHE A 50 15.58 -3.49 2.45
CA PHE A 50 15.95 -2.94 3.76
C PHE A 50 15.37 -1.53 3.98
N GLY A 51 15.54 -0.62 3.02
CA GLY A 51 14.98 0.73 3.11
C GLY A 51 13.45 0.76 3.25
N VAL A 52 12.75 -0.05 2.45
CA VAL A 52 11.28 -0.19 2.50
C VAL A 52 10.83 -0.75 3.85
N MET A 53 11.54 -1.72 4.41
CA MET A 53 11.23 -2.32 5.71
C MET A 53 11.43 -1.32 6.86
N VAL A 54 12.52 -0.56 6.85
CA VAL A 54 12.77 0.51 7.84
C VAL A 54 11.63 1.53 7.82
N LEU A 55 11.24 2.01 6.64
CA LEU A 55 10.13 2.95 6.50
C LEU A 55 8.79 2.31 6.93
N GLY A 56 8.56 1.05 6.57
CA GLY A 56 7.39 0.29 7.01
C GLY A 56 7.28 0.20 8.53
N PHE A 57 8.40 -0.03 9.24
CA PHE A 57 8.43 0.00 10.71
C PHE A 57 8.09 1.38 11.28
N VAL A 58 8.63 2.45 10.71
CA VAL A 58 8.31 3.83 11.12
C VAL A 58 6.81 4.10 10.96
N PHE A 59 6.25 3.81 9.79
CA PHE A 59 4.82 4.01 9.55
C PHE A 59 3.95 3.11 10.42
N ARG A 60 4.33 1.86 10.65
CA ARG A 60 3.62 0.96 11.58
C ARG A 60 3.62 1.54 12.99
N GLY A 61 4.75 2.06 13.46
CA GLY A 61 4.85 2.75 14.75
C GLY A 61 3.92 3.96 14.83
N LEU A 62 3.89 4.80 13.78
CA LEU A 62 2.96 5.92 13.69
C LEU A 62 1.51 5.45 13.78
N LEU A 63 1.12 4.40 13.04
CA LEU A 63 -0.26 3.91 13.02
C LEU A 63 -0.72 3.24 14.32
N ALA A 64 0.22 2.84 15.19
CA ALA A 64 -0.10 2.27 16.50
C ALA A 64 -0.60 3.32 17.50
N VAL A 65 -0.38 4.61 17.24
CA VAL A 65 -0.83 5.72 18.09
C VAL A 65 -2.23 6.20 17.66
N PRO A 66 -3.16 6.51 18.59
CA PRO A 66 -4.44 7.13 18.26
C PRO A 66 -4.25 8.39 17.41
N GLY A 67 -4.92 8.48 16.26
CA GLY A 67 -4.77 9.61 15.32
C GLY A 67 -3.51 9.57 14.44
N GLY A 68 -2.64 8.58 14.60
CA GLY A 68 -1.34 8.50 13.91
C GLY A 68 -1.40 8.41 12.37
N PHE A 69 -2.56 8.06 11.80
CA PHE A 69 -2.76 8.14 10.35
C PHE A 69 -2.78 9.59 9.84
N GLY A 70 -3.30 10.54 10.63
CA GLY A 70 -3.24 11.97 10.31
C GLY A 70 -1.79 12.45 10.25
N VAL A 71 -0.97 12.05 11.24
CA VAL A 71 0.47 12.35 11.28
C VAL A 71 1.18 11.72 10.07
N ALA A 72 0.89 10.47 9.75
CA ALA A 72 1.45 9.80 8.57
C ALA A 72 1.10 10.58 7.27
N LYS A 73 -0.14 11.04 7.11
CA LYS A 73 -0.55 11.87 5.97
C LYS A 73 0.23 13.17 5.86
N VAL A 74 0.47 13.85 6.98
CA VAL A 74 1.28 15.08 7.01
C VAL A 74 2.73 14.78 6.64
N LEU A 75 3.30 13.72 7.21
CA LEU A 75 4.69 13.33 6.96
C LEU A 75 4.94 13.00 5.48
N VAL A 76 3.97 12.35 4.81
CA VAL A 76 4.03 12.03 3.38
C VAL A 76 3.97 13.28 2.49
N LYS A 77 3.40 14.39 2.99
CA LYS A 77 3.32 15.66 2.26
C LYS A 77 4.56 16.54 2.45
N LEU A 78 5.44 16.22 3.40
CA LEU A 78 6.69 16.94 3.57
C LEU A 78 7.63 16.61 2.40
N PRO A 79 8.46 17.55 1.95
CA PRO A 79 9.44 17.33 0.88
C PRO A 79 10.65 16.50 1.38
N LEU A 80 10.38 15.38 2.03
CA LEU A 80 11.37 14.43 2.50
C LEU A 80 11.57 13.38 1.41
N PRO A 81 12.69 13.40 0.67
CA PRO A 81 12.86 12.63 -0.57
C PRO A 81 12.67 11.13 -0.37
N LEU A 82 13.09 10.56 0.77
CA LEU A 82 12.94 9.13 1.03
C LEU A 82 11.56 8.74 1.58
N VAL A 83 10.93 9.64 2.35
CA VAL A 83 9.64 9.35 3.01
C VAL A 83 8.49 9.41 2.02
N ALA A 84 8.57 10.31 1.02
CA ALA A 84 7.58 10.42 -0.04
C ALA A 84 7.64 9.26 -1.05
N GLU A 85 8.82 8.64 -1.22
CA GLU A 85 9.02 7.54 -2.16
C GLU A 85 8.40 6.22 -1.68
N TYR A 86 8.32 5.99 -0.38
CA TYR A 86 7.65 4.79 0.17
C TYR A 86 6.15 4.68 -0.20
N PRO A 87 5.29 5.66 0.05
CA PRO A 87 3.89 5.62 -0.40
C PRO A 87 3.77 5.67 -1.91
N ARG A 88 4.72 6.29 -2.63
CA ARG A 88 4.75 6.27 -4.10
C ARG A 88 4.99 4.85 -4.63
N LEU A 89 5.93 4.11 -4.06
CA LEU A 89 6.19 2.71 -4.39
C LEU A 89 4.94 1.85 -4.15
N ILE A 90 4.32 1.99 -2.97
CA ILE A 90 3.13 1.20 -2.61
C ILE A 90 1.98 1.50 -3.58
N ARG A 91 1.70 2.77 -3.88
CA ARG A 91 0.71 3.16 -4.88
C ARG A 91 1.02 2.56 -6.24
N SER A 92 2.26 2.69 -6.71
CA SER A 92 2.66 2.16 -8.02
C SER A 92 2.40 0.66 -8.12
N LEU A 93 2.79 -0.12 -7.11
CA LEU A 93 2.59 -1.57 -7.11
C LEU A 93 1.12 -1.95 -6.98
N ALA A 94 0.40 -1.32 -6.07
CA ALA A 94 -1.00 -1.64 -5.81
C ALA A 94 -1.90 -1.22 -6.97
N PHE A 95 -1.68 -0.05 -7.57
CA PHE A 95 -2.45 0.43 -8.72
C PHE A 95 -2.17 -0.44 -9.94
N ALA A 96 -0.90 -0.77 -10.21
CA ALA A 96 -0.58 -1.74 -11.26
C ALA A 96 -1.39 -3.04 -11.08
N TYR A 97 -1.36 -3.62 -9.87
CA TYR A 97 -2.13 -4.83 -9.58
C TYR A 97 -3.64 -4.66 -9.75
N VAL A 98 -4.23 -3.58 -9.22
CA VAL A 98 -5.69 -3.34 -9.25
C VAL A 98 -6.18 -3.21 -10.69
N TRP A 99 -5.51 -2.40 -11.51
CA TRP A 99 -5.94 -2.17 -12.90
C TRP A 99 -5.55 -3.29 -13.86
N GLU A 100 -4.50 -4.07 -13.56
CA GLU A 100 -4.21 -5.31 -14.30
C GLU A 100 -5.23 -6.41 -13.97
N THR A 101 -5.65 -6.53 -12.71
CA THR A 101 -6.57 -7.60 -12.25
C THR A 101 -8.03 -7.27 -12.56
N TRP A 102 -8.42 -6.00 -12.42
CA TRP A 102 -9.77 -5.51 -12.65
C TRP A 102 -9.74 -4.25 -13.52
N PRO A 103 -9.61 -4.39 -14.85
CA PRO A 103 -9.45 -3.26 -15.77
C PRO A 103 -10.59 -2.24 -15.73
N ASN A 104 -11.81 -2.69 -15.42
CA ASN A 104 -13.01 -1.86 -15.34
C ASN A 104 -13.17 -1.15 -13.98
N THR A 105 -12.09 -1.04 -13.19
CA THR A 105 -12.10 -0.33 -11.91
C THR A 105 -12.08 1.18 -12.15
N THR A 106 -13.01 1.89 -11.53
CA THR A 106 -13.07 3.36 -11.55
C THR A 106 -11.93 4.00 -10.75
N ALA A 107 -11.78 5.33 -10.86
CA ALA A 107 -10.78 6.08 -10.10
C ALA A 107 -10.94 5.98 -8.57
N THR A 108 -12.15 5.67 -8.06
CA THR A 108 -12.39 5.50 -6.62
C THR A 108 -12.29 4.04 -6.16
N GLY A 109 -12.06 3.10 -7.07
CA GLY A 109 -11.97 1.67 -6.76
C GLY A 109 -13.27 0.87 -6.99
N ALA A 110 -14.37 1.53 -7.37
CA ALA A 110 -15.61 0.82 -7.69
C ALA A 110 -15.42 -0.06 -8.94
N LYS A 111 -15.89 -1.31 -8.88
CA LYS A 111 -15.91 -2.21 -10.02
C LYS A 111 -17.12 -1.91 -10.89
N VAL A 112 -16.90 -1.51 -12.13
CA VAL A 112 -17.99 -1.39 -13.11
C VAL A 112 -18.27 -2.78 -13.67
N ALA A 113 -19.53 -3.21 -13.63
CA ALA A 113 -19.93 -4.43 -14.32
C ALA A 113 -19.56 -4.30 -15.79
N ALA A 114 -18.87 -5.30 -16.34
CA ALA A 114 -18.63 -5.33 -17.79
C ALA A 114 -19.99 -5.34 -18.48
N THR A 115 -20.30 -4.28 -19.22
CA THR A 115 -21.45 -4.27 -20.13
C THR A 115 -21.17 -5.32 -21.19
N ALA A 116 -21.92 -6.42 -21.15
CA ALA A 116 -21.88 -7.49 -22.14
C ALA A 116 -22.51 -7.04 -23.46
#